data_AF-A0A923QRU1-F1
#
_entry.id   AF-A0A923QRU1-F1
#
_cell.length_a   1.000
_cell.length_b   1.000
_cell.length_c   1.000
_cell.angle_alpha   90.00
_cell.angle_beta   90.00
_cell.angle_gamma   90.00
#
_symmetry.space_group_name_H-M   'P 1'
#
loop_
_entity.id
_entity.type
_entity.pdbx_description
1 polymer ?
#
loop_
_entity_poly.entity_id
_entity_poly.type
_entity_poly.pdbx_seq_one_letter_code
_entity_poly.pdbx_strand_id
1 'polypeptide(L)'
;MLTQEQKIQFNEILEELGNTLDISEVQFDAAVKSYKAVGTWLCDNGSLLKPYNPTIKPQGSFLLGTTIRPYDENHDMDIDLVCELSGKNDWWTQKNLKDIVGEQLESHKTYESLLDEEGRRCWTLRYRENSEKNDKYHMDILPAVIASGYSVLLEKSFSNVTTNGVEHLAISITDTEEDNYETERRPEYWLKSNPFGYAKWFIDRSTVDGVKLFSLNEAIKPVPKFQKGRMPLQRVVQILKRHRDMTFKDDKEKPISIIITTLAAYAYRKQTNVLEALVDVIDRMDLFIKTKQDPYTGEYFRCVENPVNDCENFADKWRETQAKEKKFMDWLKKVKEDISNATIQRGSQNIMESLSKAFGEPEITKTFSNIGNRAKLLTEQGANRFDVKAGIIAGAANAIKPHSFYGTED
;
A
#
# COMPACT_ATOMS: atom_id res chain seq x y z
N MET A 1 -9.25 -28.67 8.80
CA MET A 1 -7.87 -28.30 8.44
C MET A 1 -7.65 -28.61 6.97
N LEU A 2 -6.94 -27.74 6.25
CA LEU A 2 -6.55 -27.96 4.85
C LEU A 2 -5.47 -29.04 4.75
N THR A 3 -5.53 -29.86 3.71
CA THR A 3 -4.40 -30.75 3.37
C THR A 3 -3.20 -29.93 2.89
N GLN A 4 -1.99 -30.52 2.90
CA GLN A 4 -0.80 -29.83 2.39
C GLN A 4 -0.95 -29.41 0.92
N GLU A 5 -1.58 -30.26 0.11
CA GLU A 5 -1.93 -30.00 -1.28
C GLU A 5 -2.85 -28.79 -1.43
N GLN A 6 -3.91 -28.72 -0.61
CA GLN A 6 -4.81 -27.56 -0.62
C GLN A 6 -4.07 -26.28 -0.23
N LYS A 7 -3.17 -26.34 0.76
CA LYS A 7 -2.37 -25.17 1.15
C LYS A 7 -1.48 -24.68 -0.01
N ILE A 8 -0.87 -25.58 -0.76
CA ILE A 8 -0.06 -25.24 -1.94
C ILE A 8 -0.93 -24.60 -3.01
N GLN A 9 -2.08 -25.20 -3.33
CA GLN A 9 -3.01 -24.69 -4.32
C GLN A 9 -3.51 -23.28 -3.97
N PHE A 10 -3.99 -23.08 -2.74
CA PHE A 10 -4.49 -21.78 -2.29
C PHE A 10 -3.38 -20.74 -2.22
N ASN A 11 -2.16 -21.12 -1.83
CA ASN A 11 -1.03 -20.21 -1.88
C ASN A 11 -0.72 -19.76 -3.31
N GLU A 12 -0.73 -20.67 -4.28
CA GLU A 12 -0.55 -20.32 -5.70
C GLU A 12 -1.65 -19.39 -6.22
N ILE A 13 -2.92 -19.66 -5.86
CA ILE A 13 -4.05 -18.81 -6.23
C ILE A 13 -3.90 -17.40 -5.63
N LEU A 14 -3.53 -17.28 -4.35
CA LEU A 14 -3.38 -15.99 -3.69
C LEU A 14 -2.16 -15.21 -4.18
N GLU A 15 -1.05 -15.89 -4.49
CA GLU A 15 0.12 -15.26 -5.13
C GLU A 15 -0.22 -14.74 -6.53
N GLU A 16 -0.92 -15.54 -7.32
CA GLU A 16 -1.34 -15.14 -8.65
C GLU A 16 -2.38 -14.01 -8.61
N LEU A 17 -3.32 -14.04 -7.66
CA LEU A 17 -4.22 -12.92 -7.40
C LEU A 17 -3.42 -11.65 -7.04
N GLY A 18 -2.38 -11.77 -6.22
CA GLY A 18 -1.47 -10.66 -5.96
C GLY A 18 -0.84 -10.11 -7.25
N ASN A 19 -0.38 -11.00 -8.14
CA ASN A 19 0.20 -10.61 -9.43
C ASN A 19 -0.80 -9.90 -10.35
N THR A 20 -2.08 -10.30 -10.36
CA THR A 20 -3.10 -9.63 -11.18
C THR A 20 -3.44 -8.24 -10.65
N LEU A 21 -3.35 -8.06 -9.33
CA LEU A 21 -3.55 -6.78 -8.64
C LEU A 21 -2.34 -5.83 -8.76
N ASP A 22 -1.13 -6.33 -9.03
CA ASP A 22 0.06 -5.49 -9.16
C ASP A 22 -0.03 -4.54 -10.35
N ILE A 23 0.38 -3.28 -10.14
CA ILE A 23 0.59 -2.33 -11.24
C ILE A 23 1.65 -2.87 -12.20
N SER A 24 1.45 -2.65 -13.49
CA SER A 24 2.42 -3.05 -14.51
C SER A 24 3.70 -2.21 -14.43
N GLU A 25 4.80 -2.74 -14.97
CA GLU A 25 6.07 -1.99 -15.09
C GLU A 25 5.87 -0.68 -15.88
N VAL A 26 5.02 -0.69 -16.91
CA VAL A 26 4.67 0.50 -17.69
C VAL A 26 3.93 1.55 -16.84
N GLN A 27 2.97 1.14 -16.01
CA GLN A 27 2.25 2.04 -15.10
C GLN A 27 3.20 2.60 -14.03
N PHE A 28 4.09 1.75 -13.49
CA PHE A 28 5.11 2.15 -12.54
C PHE A 28 6.06 3.20 -13.15
N ASP A 29 6.59 2.94 -14.34
CA ASP A 29 7.50 3.85 -15.03
C ASP A 29 6.83 5.18 -15.39
N ALA A 30 5.54 5.14 -15.76
CA ALA A 30 4.74 6.33 -16.01
C ALA A 30 4.56 7.18 -14.73
N ALA A 31 4.23 6.54 -13.60
CA ALA A 31 4.15 7.17 -12.29
C ALA A 31 5.50 7.81 -11.91
N VAL A 32 6.60 7.06 -12.07
CA VAL A 32 7.96 7.53 -11.79
C VAL A 32 8.36 8.71 -12.65
N LYS A 33 8.07 8.66 -13.94
CA LYS A 33 8.34 9.77 -14.85
C LYS A 33 7.58 11.02 -14.43
N SER A 34 6.31 10.87 -14.03
CA SER A 34 5.44 12.00 -13.68
C SER A 34 5.89 12.67 -12.40
N TYR A 35 6.15 11.92 -11.32
CA TYR A 35 6.57 12.58 -10.07
C TYR A 35 7.97 13.16 -10.17
N LYS A 36 8.86 12.59 -11.01
CA LYS A 36 10.17 13.19 -11.29
C LYS A 36 10.05 14.52 -12.03
N ALA A 37 9.09 14.63 -12.96
CA ALA A 37 8.82 15.89 -13.65
C ALA A 37 8.31 16.95 -12.66
N VAL A 38 7.32 16.61 -11.84
CA VAL A 38 6.82 17.49 -10.76
C VAL A 38 7.94 17.86 -9.79
N GLY A 39 8.77 16.90 -9.39
CA GLY A 39 9.90 17.17 -8.52
C GLY A 39 10.97 18.05 -9.14
N THR A 40 11.24 17.91 -10.43
CA THR A 40 12.14 18.81 -11.16
C THR A 40 11.58 20.23 -11.14
N TRP A 41 10.28 20.39 -11.35
CA TRP A 41 9.61 21.69 -11.32
C TRP A 41 9.64 22.35 -9.94
N LEU A 42 9.24 21.61 -8.90
CA LEU A 42 9.22 22.11 -7.52
C LEU A 42 10.63 22.45 -7.01
N CYS A 43 11.67 21.76 -7.49
CA CYS A 43 13.07 21.95 -7.08
C CYS A 43 13.91 22.83 -8.04
N ASP A 44 13.31 23.39 -9.08
CA ASP A 44 14.03 24.18 -10.10
C ASP A 44 14.73 25.41 -9.50
N ASN A 45 15.77 25.92 -10.16
CA ASN A 45 16.47 27.12 -9.68
C ASN A 45 15.59 28.37 -9.68
N GLY A 46 14.57 28.45 -10.54
CA GLY A 46 13.58 29.53 -10.56
C GLY A 46 12.38 29.29 -9.64
N SER A 47 12.31 28.16 -8.95
CA SER A 47 11.19 27.80 -8.07
C SER A 47 11.10 28.74 -6.85
N LEU A 48 9.88 29.11 -6.48
CA LEU A 48 9.56 29.81 -5.23
C LEU A 48 10.05 29.04 -3.99
N LEU A 49 10.17 27.71 -4.10
CA LEU A 49 10.60 26.83 -3.03
C LEU A 49 12.13 26.75 -2.91
N LYS A 50 12.88 27.13 -3.95
CA LYS A 50 14.34 26.95 -4.03
C LYS A 50 15.11 27.47 -2.80
N PRO A 51 14.79 28.66 -2.23
CA PRO A 51 15.48 29.17 -1.04
C PRO A 51 15.40 28.24 0.18
N TYR A 52 14.45 27.31 0.21
CA TYR A 52 14.18 26.42 1.33
C TYR A 52 14.66 24.98 1.11
N ASN A 53 15.46 24.76 0.05
CA ASN A 53 16.05 23.47 -0.32
C ASN A 53 15.00 22.33 -0.37
N PRO A 54 14.06 22.39 -1.33
CA PRO A 54 12.98 21.43 -1.45
C PRO A 54 13.49 20.06 -1.90
N THR A 55 12.92 19.00 -1.35
CA THR A 55 13.16 17.61 -1.75
C THR A 55 11.84 16.89 -1.91
N ILE A 56 11.63 16.26 -3.08
CA ILE A 56 10.42 15.48 -3.35
C ILE A 56 10.71 14.00 -3.20
N LYS A 57 9.89 13.30 -2.41
CA LYS A 57 10.06 11.87 -2.10
C LYS A 57 8.72 11.14 -2.17
N PRO A 58 8.65 9.92 -2.74
CA PRO A 58 7.44 9.11 -2.69
C PRO A 58 7.18 8.58 -1.29
N GLN A 59 5.90 8.40 -0.94
CA GLN A 59 5.45 7.80 0.31
C GLN A 59 4.29 6.81 0.05
N GLY A 60 3.61 6.39 1.13
CA GLY A 60 2.38 5.63 1.02
C GLY A 60 2.54 4.26 0.34
N SER A 61 1.47 3.79 -0.29
CA SER A 61 1.43 2.41 -0.83
C SER A 61 2.51 2.14 -1.90
N PHE A 62 2.91 3.18 -2.62
CA PHE A 62 3.95 3.13 -3.63
C PHE A 62 5.32 2.79 -3.01
N LEU A 63 5.67 3.46 -1.91
CA LEU A 63 6.92 3.20 -1.18
C LEU A 63 6.91 1.84 -0.47
N LEU A 64 5.74 1.40 0.02
CA LEU A 64 5.58 0.12 0.72
C LEU A 64 5.55 -1.10 -0.23
N GLY A 65 5.41 -0.88 -1.54
CA GLY A 65 5.20 -1.94 -2.52
C GLY A 65 3.85 -2.66 -2.34
N THR A 66 2.82 -1.92 -1.93
CA THR A 66 1.46 -2.43 -1.68
C THR A 66 0.40 -1.70 -2.51
N THR A 67 0.82 -0.95 -3.52
CA THR A 67 -0.08 -0.39 -4.54
C THR A 67 -0.82 -1.54 -5.23
N ILE A 68 -2.13 -1.35 -5.43
CA ILE A 68 -2.98 -2.27 -6.18
C ILE A 68 -3.63 -1.49 -7.32
N ARG A 69 -3.96 -2.17 -8.41
CA ARG A 69 -4.78 -1.59 -9.46
C ARG A 69 -6.16 -1.23 -8.90
N PRO A 70 -6.76 -0.13 -9.38
CA PRO A 70 -8.14 0.19 -9.09
C PRO A 70 -9.09 -0.96 -9.49
N TYR A 71 -10.24 -1.06 -8.82
CA TYR A 71 -11.16 -2.18 -9.04
C TYR A 71 -12.08 -2.04 -10.24
N ASP A 72 -12.19 -0.84 -10.79
CA ASP A 72 -12.79 -0.54 -12.06
C ASP A 72 -12.01 0.59 -12.77
N GLU A 73 -12.46 0.98 -13.96
CA GLU A 73 -11.80 1.99 -14.82
C GLU A 73 -12.13 3.45 -14.41
N ASN A 74 -13.01 3.63 -13.43
CA ASN A 74 -13.43 4.94 -12.94
C ASN A 74 -12.63 5.39 -11.72
N HIS A 75 -11.80 4.51 -11.17
CA HIS A 75 -10.97 4.78 -10.01
C HIS A 75 -9.53 4.99 -10.41
N ASP A 76 -8.90 5.91 -9.71
CA ASP A 76 -7.52 6.32 -9.95
C ASP A 76 -6.56 5.54 -9.05
N MET A 77 -5.34 5.35 -9.52
CA MET A 77 -4.24 4.90 -8.66
C MET A 77 -3.68 6.07 -7.85
N ASP A 78 -3.44 5.87 -6.55
CA ASP A 78 -2.91 6.90 -5.67
C ASP A 78 -1.37 6.92 -5.72
N ILE A 79 -0.77 8.08 -6.00
CA ILE A 79 0.67 8.33 -5.86
C ILE A 79 0.90 9.42 -4.82
N ASP A 80 1.32 9.02 -3.63
CA ASP A 80 1.63 9.95 -2.55
C ASP A 80 3.07 10.44 -2.60
N LEU A 81 3.28 11.75 -2.53
CA LEU A 81 4.56 12.43 -2.46
C LEU A 81 4.63 13.34 -1.23
N VAL A 82 5.83 13.52 -0.71
CA VAL A 82 6.17 14.55 0.27
C VAL A 82 7.00 15.61 -0.43
N CYS A 83 6.55 16.87 -0.35
CA CYS A 83 7.33 18.06 -0.67
C CYS A 83 7.99 18.57 0.61
N GLU A 84 9.19 18.07 0.90
CA GLU A 84 9.93 18.35 2.13
C GLU A 84 10.85 19.56 1.95
N LEU A 85 10.67 20.60 2.76
CA LEU A 85 11.57 21.74 2.83
C LEU A 85 12.55 21.59 3.99
N SER A 86 13.83 21.91 3.77
CA SER A 86 14.86 21.87 4.83
C SER A 86 14.79 23.05 5.80
N GLY A 87 13.96 24.03 5.48
CA GLY A 87 13.66 25.20 6.30
C GLY A 87 12.40 25.89 5.78
N LYS A 88 12.02 27.00 6.40
CA LYS A 88 10.92 27.84 5.95
C LYS A 88 11.19 29.28 6.37
N ASN A 89 10.40 30.23 5.86
CA ASN A 89 10.40 31.58 6.42
C ASN A 89 9.92 31.53 7.88
N ASP A 90 10.56 32.29 8.78
CA ASP A 90 10.29 32.20 10.23
C ASP A 90 8.83 32.56 10.57
N TRP A 91 8.23 33.47 9.80
CA TRP A 91 6.85 33.90 10.00
C TRP A 91 5.80 33.00 9.36
N TRP A 92 6.19 32.01 8.55
CA TRP A 92 5.23 31.12 7.89
C TRP A 92 4.51 30.22 8.87
N THR A 93 3.21 30.10 8.68
CA THR A 93 2.37 29.08 9.30
C THR A 93 2.18 27.89 8.36
N GLN A 94 1.39 26.89 8.75
CA GLN A 94 1.06 25.77 7.88
C GLN A 94 0.39 26.26 6.59
N LYS A 95 -0.50 27.25 6.71
CA LYS A 95 -1.14 27.89 5.56
C LYS A 95 -0.13 28.45 4.56
N ASN A 96 0.85 29.22 5.01
CA ASN A 96 1.83 29.81 4.10
C ASN A 96 2.70 28.76 3.40
N LEU A 97 3.07 27.68 4.11
CA LEU A 97 3.77 26.56 3.51
C LEU A 97 2.92 25.88 2.43
N LYS A 98 1.63 25.70 2.70
CA LYS A 98 0.72 25.09 1.73
C LYS A 98 0.49 25.98 0.52
N ASP A 99 0.21 27.27 0.75
CA ASP A 99 0.00 28.28 -0.28
C ASP A 99 1.19 28.32 -1.26
N ILE A 100 2.43 28.45 -0.78
CA ILE A 100 3.59 28.58 -1.68
C ILE A 100 3.84 27.33 -2.53
N VAL A 101 3.53 26.13 -2.00
CA VAL A 101 3.61 24.90 -2.80
C VAL A 101 2.51 24.89 -3.87
N GLY A 102 1.30 25.33 -3.53
CA GLY A 102 0.20 25.50 -4.47
C GLY A 102 0.53 26.51 -5.56
N GLU A 103 0.98 27.71 -5.20
CA GLU A 103 1.39 28.77 -6.12
C GLU A 103 2.49 28.29 -7.09
N GLN A 104 3.46 27.54 -6.59
CA GLN A 104 4.50 26.96 -7.46
C GLN A 104 3.90 25.96 -8.46
N LEU A 105 2.95 25.11 -8.05
CA LEU A 105 2.26 24.20 -8.96
C LEU A 105 1.42 24.96 -10.01
N GLU A 106 0.62 25.93 -9.58
CA GLU A 106 -0.24 26.76 -10.44
C GLU A 106 0.54 27.59 -11.45
N SER A 107 1.77 28.01 -11.12
CA SER A 107 2.61 28.78 -12.05
C SER A 107 3.06 28.00 -13.30
N HIS A 108 2.84 26.68 -13.36
CA HIS A 108 3.08 25.87 -14.54
C HIS A 108 1.77 25.48 -15.23
N LYS A 109 1.54 25.97 -16.46
CA LYS A 109 0.29 25.75 -17.23
C LYS A 109 -0.22 24.31 -17.24
N THR A 110 0.67 23.32 -17.33
CA THR A 110 0.25 21.91 -17.28
C THR A 110 -0.24 21.52 -15.90
N TYR A 111 0.44 21.91 -14.82
CA TYR A 111 0.05 21.49 -13.48
C TYR A 111 -1.15 22.27 -12.98
N GLU A 112 -1.27 23.55 -13.33
CA GLU A 112 -2.49 24.36 -13.17
C GLU A 112 -3.72 23.62 -13.72
N SER A 113 -3.64 23.10 -14.96
CA SER A 113 -4.76 22.38 -15.58
C SER A 113 -5.06 21.00 -14.98
N LEU A 114 -4.14 20.43 -14.20
CA LEU A 114 -4.29 19.13 -13.55
C LEU A 114 -4.63 19.27 -12.06
N LEU A 115 -4.51 20.47 -11.49
CA LEU A 115 -4.67 20.71 -10.06
C LEU A 115 -6.15 20.60 -9.68
N ASP A 116 -6.41 19.79 -8.67
CA ASP A 116 -7.72 19.66 -8.05
C ASP A 116 -7.95 20.77 -7.00
N GLU A 117 -9.17 20.81 -6.44
CA GLU A 117 -9.45 21.62 -5.26
C GLU A 117 -8.48 21.31 -4.11
N GLU A 118 -8.22 22.32 -3.27
CA GLU A 118 -7.31 22.19 -2.13
C GLU A 118 -7.79 21.06 -1.18
N GLY A 119 -7.04 19.95 -1.14
CA GLY A 119 -7.30 18.85 -0.20
C GLY A 119 -6.88 19.22 1.22
N ARG A 120 -7.35 18.51 2.26
CA ARG A 120 -7.06 18.83 3.67
C ARG A 120 -5.56 19.01 3.98
N ARG A 121 -4.72 18.09 3.48
CA ARG A 121 -3.27 18.06 3.79
C ARG A 121 -2.39 18.26 2.56
N CYS A 122 -2.85 17.87 1.39
CA CYS A 122 -2.06 17.79 0.16
C CYS A 122 -2.68 18.62 -0.97
N TRP A 123 -1.86 18.91 -1.97
CA TRP A 123 -2.30 19.32 -3.30
C TRP A 123 -2.39 18.10 -4.20
N THR A 124 -3.47 17.96 -4.97
CA THR A 124 -3.71 16.78 -5.80
C THR A 124 -3.63 17.16 -7.27
N LEU A 125 -2.79 16.46 -8.04
CA LEU A 125 -2.76 16.54 -9.50
C LEU A 125 -3.45 15.32 -10.11
N ARG A 126 -4.48 15.53 -10.92
CA ARG A 126 -5.26 14.46 -11.56
C ARG A 126 -4.72 14.13 -12.94
N TYR A 127 -3.92 13.07 -13.03
CA TYR A 127 -3.31 12.67 -14.29
C TYR A 127 -4.22 11.73 -15.08
N ARG A 128 -4.24 11.97 -16.40
CA ARG A 128 -4.88 11.10 -17.40
C ARG A 128 -6.39 10.91 -17.19
N GLU A 129 -7.09 11.90 -16.61
CA GLU A 129 -8.56 11.83 -16.43
C GLU A 129 -9.33 11.49 -17.72
N ASN A 130 -8.83 11.96 -18.88
CA ASN A 130 -9.42 11.73 -20.20
C ASN A 130 -8.92 10.45 -20.91
N SER A 131 -8.17 9.59 -20.22
CA SER A 131 -7.68 8.36 -20.82
C SER A 131 -8.76 7.28 -20.85
N GLU A 132 -8.90 6.63 -22.01
CA GLU A 132 -9.74 5.45 -22.21
C GLU A 132 -9.07 4.16 -21.72
N LYS A 133 -7.80 4.23 -21.30
CA LYS A 133 -7.06 3.12 -20.72
C LYS A 133 -7.10 3.27 -19.20
N ASN A 134 -7.15 2.16 -18.47
CA ASN A 134 -7.11 2.14 -16.99
C ASN A 134 -5.71 2.53 -16.46
N ASP A 135 -5.32 3.76 -16.75
CA ASP A 135 -4.05 4.38 -16.41
C ASP A 135 -4.24 5.76 -15.75
N LYS A 136 -5.46 6.04 -15.27
CA LYS A 136 -5.76 7.21 -14.45
C LYS A 136 -5.07 7.09 -13.10
N TYR A 137 -4.51 8.19 -12.63
CA TYR A 137 -3.92 8.28 -11.30
C TYR A 137 -3.94 9.72 -10.81
N HIS A 138 -4.10 9.89 -9.52
CA HIS A 138 -3.86 11.18 -8.89
C HIS A 138 -2.54 11.15 -8.13
N MET A 139 -1.94 12.33 -8.03
CA MET A 139 -0.67 12.53 -7.37
C MET A 139 -0.85 13.54 -6.25
N ASP A 140 -0.78 13.04 -5.02
CA ASP A 140 -0.93 13.85 -3.82
C ASP A 140 0.42 14.35 -3.37
N ILE A 141 0.56 15.66 -3.24
CA ILE A 141 1.80 16.34 -2.87
C ILE A 141 1.57 16.96 -1.50
N LEU A 142 2.15 16.35 -0.47
CA LEU A 142 2.06 16.79 0.92
C LEU A 142 3.16 17.82 1.23
N PRO A 143 2.84 19.10 1.46
CA PRO A 143 3.81 20.07 1.94
C PRO A 143 4.28 19.70 3.35
N ALA A 144 5.60 19.72 3.55
CA ALA A 144 6.20 19.41 4.82
C ALA A 144 7.49 20.21 5.05
N VAL A 145 7.84 20.42 6.32
CA VAL A 145 9.11 21.03 6.71
C VAL A 145 9.84 20.16 7.71
N ILE A 146 11.16 20.15 7.60
CA ILE A 146 12.05 19.57 8.59
C ILE A 146 12.05 20.47 9.83
N ALA A 147 11.61 19.93 10.99
CA ALA A 147 11.77 20.63 12.26
C ALA A 147 13.27 20.81 12.59
N SER A 148 13.68 21.97 13.14
CA SER A 148 15.10 22.27 13.36
C SER A 148 15.80 21.21 14.25
N GLY A 149 17.04 20.82 13.91
CA GLY A 149 17.83 19.81 14.62
C GLY A 149 17.89 18.41 13.96
N TYR A 150 17.21 18.24 12.82
CA TYR A 150 16.85 16.95 12.23
C TYR A 150 17.68 16.50 11.01
N SER A 151 18.15 17.41 10.17
CA SER A 151 18.93 17.06 8.95
C SER A 151 20.25 16.36 9.25
N VAL A 152 20.88 16.66 10.40
CA VAL A 152 22.14 16.05 10.86
C VAL A 152 21.96 14.58 11.25
N LEU A 153 20.74 14.14 11.56
CA LEU A 153 20.44 12.76 11.96
C LEU A 153 20.06 11.88 10.77
N LEU A 154 19.41 12.40 9.72
CA LEU A 154 19.12 11.60 8.51
C LEU A 154 20.40 10.99 7.90
N GLU A 155 21.42 11.81 7.59
CA GLU A 155 22.67 11.31 6.99
C GLU A 155 23.41 10.34 7.92
N LYS A 156 23.42 10.59 9.24
CA LYS A 156 24.10 9.73 10.21
C LYS A 156 23.37 8.42 10.46
N SER A 157 22.04 8.43 10.55
CA SER A 157 21.22 7.24 10.76
C SER A 157 21.15 6.32 9.55
N PHE A 158 21.35 6.84 8.33
CA PHE A 158 21.53 5.99 7.13
C PHE A 158 22.91 5.32 7.07
N SER A 159 23.93 5.92 7.70
CA SER A 159 25.29 5.38 7.69
C SER A 159 25.55 4.32 8.79
N ASN A 160 24.87 4.40 9.93
CA ASN A 160 25.06 3.48 11.06
C ASN A 160 23.72 2.82 11.48
N VAL A 161 23.53 1.58 11.02
CA VAL A 161 22.32 0.78 11.23
C VAL A 161 22.26 0.28 12.68
N THR A 162 21.58 1.03 13.53
CA THR A 162 20.89 0.51 14.72
C THR A 162 19.47 1.09 14.75
N THR A 163 18.50 0.33 15.24
CA THR A 163 17.07 0.71 15.39
C THR A 163 16.85 1.99 16.21
N ASN A 164 17.86 2.44 16.94
CA ASN A 164 17.83 3.68 17.70
C ASN A 164 18.02 4.88 16.75
N GLY A 165 16.92 5.51 16.34
CA GLY A 165 16.96 6.76 15.58
C GLY A 165 15.85 6.96 14.53
N VAL A 166 14.95 5.99 14.35
CA VAL A 166 13.81 6.11 13.41
C VAL A 166 12.84 7.21 13.84
N GLU A 167 12.77 7.51 15.14
CA GLU A 167 12.00 8.63 15.71
C GLU A 167 12.48 10.01 15.19
N HIS A 168 13.72 10.10 14.71
CA HIS A 168 14.29 11.32 14.12
C HIS A 168 14.02 11.44 12.60
N LEU A 169 12.98 10.75 12.10
CA LEU A 169 12.47 10.86 10.72
C LEU A 169 11.05 11.50 10.65
N ALA A 170 10.61 12.13 11.73
CA ALA A 170 9.40 12.95 11.75
C ALA A 170 9.52 14.31 11.01
N ILE A 171 8.60 14.54 10.09
CA ILE A 171 8.36 15.81 9.39
C ILE A 171 7.14 16.52 9.98
N SER A 172 7.14 17.85 9.94
CA SER A 172 5.97 18.67 10.26
C SER A 172 5.16 18.89 9.00
N ILE A 173 3.88 18.53 9.02
CA ILE A 173 3.00 18.51 7.84
C ILE A 173 1.90 19.57 7.96
N THR A 174 1.30 19.92 6.82
CA THR A 174 0.14 20.83 6.77
C THR A 174 -1.17 20.07 6.97
N ASP A 175 -2.09 20.65 7.72
CA ASP A 175 -3.46 20.16 7.90
C ASP A 175 -4.42 21.34 8.11
N THR A 176 -5.33 21.58 7.16
CA THR A 176 -6.27 22.72 7.17
C THR A 176 -7.30 22.64 8.29
N GLU A 177 -7.48 21.48 8.92
CA GLU A 177 -8.45 21.29 10.00
C GLU A 177 -7.83 21.50 11.39
N GLU A 178 -6.52 21.78 11.50
CA GLU A 178 -5.89 22.10 12.79
C GLU A 178 -6.24 23.53 13.21
N ASP A 179 -6.62 23.73 14.48
CA ASP A 179 -6.94 25.03 15.06
C ASP A 179 -5.81 26.07 14.89
N ASN A 180 -4.56 25.59 14.78
CA ASN A 180 -3.37 26.41 14.67
C ASN A 180 -2.86 26.59 13.23
N TYR A 181 -3.60 26.12 12.22
CA TYR A 181 -3.20 26.12 10.80
C TYR A 181 -2.74 27.49 10.29
N GLU A 182 -3.46 28.56 10.65
CA GLU A 182 -3.19 29.92 10.20
C GLU A 182 -2.30 30.74 11.15
N THR A 183 -2.04 30.25 12.37
CA THR A 183 -1.48 31.08 13.45
C THR A 183 -0.13 30.58 13.98
N GLU A 184 0.10 29.27 14.01
CA GLU A 184 1.32 28.70 14.57
C GLU A 184 2.46 28.72 13.55
N ARG A 185 3.57 29.36 13.95
CA ARG A 185 4.76 29.59 13.11
C ARG A 185 5.85 28.58 13.38
N ARG A 186 5.82 27.90 14.53
CA ARG A 186 6.86 26.98 15.00
C ARG A 186 6.54 25.55 14.56
N PRO A 187 7.31 24.94 13.64
CA PRO A 187 7.02 23.60 13.12
C PRO A 187 6.91 22.51 14.17
N GLU A 188 7.57 22.67 15.32
CA GLU A 188 7.53 21.71 16.42
C GLU A 188 6.14 21.52 17.06
N TYR A 189 5.21 22.45 16.82
CA TYR A 189 3.81 22.40 17.26
C TYR A 189 2.83 22.11 16.12
N TRP A 190 3.31 21.91 14.90
CA TRP A 190 2.47 21.41 13.82
C TRP A 190 2.27 19.90 13.97
N LEU A 191 1.29 19.36 13.25
CA LEU A 191 1.08 17.92 13.16
C LEU A 191 2.36 17.23 12.65
N LYS A 192 2.81 16.19 13.37
CA LYS A 192 4.03 15.43 13.04
C LYS A 192 3.66 14.12 12.39
N SER A 193 4.35 13.77 11.30
CA SER A 193 4.24 12.46 10.64
C SER A 193 5.62 11.89 10.34
N ASN A 194 5.75 10.58 10.18
CA ASN A 194 7.02 9.92 9.90
C ASN A 194 6.86 8.85 8.79
N PRO A 195 6.58 9.26 7.54
CA PRO A 195 6.26 8.31 6.47
C PRO A 195 7.46 7.43 6.09
N PHE A 196 8.69 7.95 6.16
CA PHE A 196 9.90 7.20 5.81
C PHE A 196 10.30 6.22 6.91
N GLY A 197 10.17 6.62 8.18
CA GLY A 197 10.34 5.70 9.31
C GLY A 197 9.29 4.59 9.28
N TYR A 198 8.03 4.92 8.98
CA TYR A 198 6.96 3.94 8.83
C TYR A 198 7.28 2.95 7.71
N ALA A 199 7.73 3.44 6.55
CA ALA A 199 8.11 2.58 5.44
C ALA A 199 9.27 1.65 5.80
N LYS A 200 10.31 2.17 6.47
CA LYS A 200 11.41 1.35 6.99
C LYS A 200 10.89 0.26 7.94
N TRP A 201 10.07 0.64 8.92
CA TRP A 201 9.47 -0.31 9.86
C TRP A 201 8.65 -1.39 9.14
N PHE A 202 7.83 -1.01 8.16
CA PHE A 202 7.01 -1.97 7.42
C PHE A 202 7.86 -2.94 6.60
N ILE A 203 8.92 -2.46 5.94
CA ILE A 203 9.87 -3.32 5.22
C ILE A 203 10.61 -4.24 6.19
N ASP A 204 11.03 -3.75 7.36
CA ASP A 204 11.64 -4.56 8.41
C ASP A 204 10.65 -5.62 8.93
N ARG A 205 9.35 -5.31 9.03
CA ARG A 205 8.27 -6.26 9.36
C ARG A 205 7.97 -7.23 8.23
N SER A 206 8.19 -6.87 6.98
CA SER A 206 7.95 -7.74 5.82
C SER A 206 9.11 -8.69 5.52
N THR A 207 10.34 -8.30 5.82
CA THR A 207 11.55 -9.06 5.47
C THR A 207 11.63 -10.38 6.25
N VAL A 208 11.75 -11.51 5.55
CA VAL A 208 11.95 -12.83 6.17
C VAL A 208 13.44 -13.15 6.19
N ASP A 209 13.92 -13.76 7.28
CA ASP A 209 15.32 -14.13 7.45
C ASP A 209 15.83 -14.98 6.27
N GLY A 210 17.00 -14.64 5.73
CA GLY A 210 17.61 -15.34 4.60
C GLY A 210 17.12 -14.90 3.21
N VAL A 211 16.05 -14.09 3.10
CA VAL A 211 15.55 -13.56 1.82
C VAL A 211 16.02 -12.11 1.64
N LYS A 212 17.13 -11.91 0.92
CA LYS A 212 17.61 -10.57 0.52
C LYS A 212 16.85 -10.02 -0.68
N LEU A 213 15.52 -9.85 -0.57
CA LEU A 213 14.77 -9.14 -1.61
C LEU A 213 14.89 -7.61 -1.47
N PHE A 214 15.13 -7.11 -0.26
CA PHE A 214 15.26 -5.69 0.04
C PHE A 214 16.59 -5.42 0.75
N SER A 215 17.37 -4.48 0.24
CA SER A 215 18.29 -3.74 1.11
C SER A 215 17.52 -2.56 1.67
N LEU A 216 17.63 -2.31 2.97
CA LEU A 216 17.16 -1.07 3.60
C LEU A 216 17.61 0.17 2.81
N ASN A 217 18.82 0.14 2.23
CA ASN A 217 19.36 1.21 1.40
C ASN A 217 18.65 1.38 0.05
N GLU A 218 17.91 0.39 -0.46
CA GLU A 218 17.11 0.54 -1.69
C GLU A 218 15.70 1.07 -1.43
N ALA A 219 15.12 0.81 -0.25
CA ALA A 219 13.84 1.39 0.18
C ALA A 219 13.91 2.91 0.36
N ILE A 220 15.12 3.43 0.63
CA ILE A 220 15.34 4.83 1.05
C ILE A 220 16.01 5.66 -0.07
N LYS A 221 16.24 5.07 -1.25
CA LYS A 221 16.60 5.88 -2.43
C LYS A 221 15.39 6.72 -2.83
N PRO A 222 15.59 7.96 -3.33
CA PRO A 222 14.49 8.87 -3.72
C PRO A 222 13.57 8.30 -4.83
N VAL A 223 13.92 7.15 -5.41
CA VAL A 223 13.16 6.43 -6.44
C VAL A 223 13.20 4.93 -6.11
N PRO A 224 12.08 4.29 -5.72
CA PRO A 224 12.03 2.83 -5.61
C PRO A 224 12.25 2.21 -7.00
N LYS A 225 12.93 1.07 -7.07
CA LYS A 225 13.01 0.28 -8.31
C LYS A 225 11.72 -0.51 -8.49
N PHE A 226 11.33 -0.76 -9.74
CA PHE A 226 10.25 -1.71 -10.01
C PHE A 226 10.61 -3.08 -9.46
N GLN A 227 9.68 -3.68 -8.73
CA GLN A 227 9.87 -4.98 -8.08
C GLN A 227 8.88 -5.97 -8.67
N LYS A 228 9.40 -7.03 -9.28
CA LYS A 228 8.58 -8.11 -9.83
C LYS A 228 8.05 -9.06 -8.75
N GLY A 229 8.81 -9.28 -7.68
CA GLY A 229 8.40 -10.09 -6.54
C GLY A 229 7.86 -9.24 -5.40
N ARG A 230 6.94 -9.82 -4.62
CA ARG A 230 6.45 -9.24 -3.36
C ARG A 230 6.74 -10.19 -2.20
N MET A 231 6.97 -9.61 -1.03
CA MET A 231 7.03 -10.38 0.22
C MET A 231 5.63 -10.85 0.63
N PRO A 232 5.50 -11.94 1.39
CA PRO A 232 4.19 -12.46 1.79
C PRO A 232 3.32 -11.42 2.51
N LEU A 233 3.90 -10.58 3.38
CA LEU A 233 3.15 -9.50 4.01
C LEU A 233 2.63 -8.46 3.01
N GLN A 234 3.42 -8.09 2.00
CA GLN A 234 2.96 -7.18 0.95
C GLN A 234 1.78 -7.78 0.19
N ARG A 235 1.86 -9.08 -0.16
CA ARG A 235 0.75 -9.83 -0.79
C ARG A 235 -0.51 -9.83 0.06
N VAL A 236 -0.38 -10.14 1.36
CA VAL A 236 -1.49 -10.10 2.31
C VAL A 236 -2.14 -8.71 2.33
N VAL A 237 -1.35 -7.64 2.42
CA VAL A 237 -1.89 -6.26 2.42
C VAL A 237 -2.61 -5.95 1.11
N GLN A 238 -2.06 -6.32 -0.05
CA GLN A 238 -2.72 -6.11 -1.35
C GLN A 238 -4.07 -6.85 -1.43
N ILE A 239 -4.12 -8.12 -1.00
CA ILE A 239 -5.34 -8.93 -0.98
C ILE A 239 -6.39 -8.31 -0.04
N LEU A 240 -5.99 -7.86 1.15
CA LEU A 240 -6.90 -7.21 2.11
C LEU A 240 -7.44 -5.88 1.58
N LYS A 241 -6.59 -5.04 0.97
CA LYS A 241 -7.02 -3.79 0.32
C LYS A 241 -8.03 -4.08 -0.79
N ARG A 242 -7.75 -5.08 -1.63
CA ARG A 242 -8.69 -5.50 -2.68
C ARG A 242 -10.03 -5.95 -2.10
N HIS A 243 -10.02 -6.78 -1.07
CA HIS A 243 -11.25 -7.22 -0.41
C HIS A 243 -12.06 -6.03 0.15
N ARG A 244 -11.37 -5.07 0.77
CA ARG A 244 -11.98 -3.82 1.28
C ARG A 244 -12.65 -3.05 0.16
N ASP A 245 -11.95 -2.86 -0.96
CA ASP A 245 -12.48 -2.15 -2.11
C ASP A 245 -13.68 -2.85 -2.73
N MET A 246 -13.67 -4.18 -2.85
CA MET A 246 -14.83 -4.93 -3.34
C MET A 246 -16.03 -4.91 -2.39
N THR A 247 -15.78 -4.88 -1.08
CA THR A 247 -16.83 -4.86 -0.05
C THR A 247 -17.56 -3.52 -0.02
N PHE A 248 -16.83 -2.42 -0.11
CA PHE A 248 -17.35 -1.08 0.16
C PHE A 248 -17.50 -0.21 -1.08
N LYS A 249 -16.78 -0.52 -2.16
CA LYS A 249 -16.73 0.29 -3.37
C LYS A 249 -16.48 1.78 -3.03
N ASP A 250 -17.44 2.64 -3.37
CA ASP A 250 -17.37 4.11 -3.27
C ASP A 250 -17.75 4.63 -1.86
N ASP A 251 -17.98 3.75 -0.89
CA ASP A 251 -18.30 4.14 0.48
C ASP A 251 -17.14 4.93 1.12
N LYS A 252 -17.39 6.20 1.45
CA LYS A 252 -16.41 7.14 2.00
C LYS A 252 -15.95 6.80 3.41
N GLU A 253 -16.67 5.95 4.14
CA GLU A 253 -16.31 5.54 5.50
C GLU A 253 -15.63 4.16 5.54
N LYS A 254 -15.25 3.62 4.37
CA LYS A 254 -14.53 2.35 4.28
C LYS A 254 -13.21 2.39 5.08
N PRO A 255 -12.77 1.26 5.66
CA PRO A 255 -11.50 1.16 6.38
C PRO A 255 -10.33 1.74 5.59
N ILE A 256 -9.59 2.70 6.16
CA ILE A 256 -8.45 3.31 5.45
C ILE A 256 -7.26 2.35 5.34
N SER A 257 -6.49 2.49 4.25
CA SER A 257 -5.39 1.58 3.92
C SER A 257 -4.32 1.50 5.01
N ILE A 258 -4.02 2.61 5.68
CA ILE A 258 -2.98 2.66 6.73
C ILE A 258 -3.36 1.83 7.96
N ILE A 259 -4.65 1.75 8.33
CA ILE A 259 -5.11 0.88 9.43
C ILE A 259 -4.93 -0.59 9.04
N ILE A 260 -5.39 -0.98 7.85
CA ILE A 260 -5.25 -2.37 7.34
C ILE A 260 -3.78 -2.77 7.30
N THR A 261 -2.93 -1.92 6.72
CA THR A 261 -1.50 -2.18 6.53
C THR A 261 -0.77 -2.31 7.86
N THR A 262 -1.04 -1.40 8.80
CA THR A 262 -0.40 -1.38 10.12
C THR A 262 -0.80 -2.59 10.96
N LEU A 263 -2.10 -2.88 11.06
CA LEU A 263 -2.57 -4.02 11.85
C LEU A 263 -2.14 -5.35 11.23
N ALA A 264 -2.09 -5.45 9.90
CA ALA A 264 -1.57 -6.63 9.21
C ALA A 264 -0.08 -6.85 9.54
N ALA A 265 0.71 -5.78 9.49
CA ALA A 265 2.14 -5.82 9.82
C ALA A 265 2.40 -6.15 11.30
N TYR A 266 1.56 -5.68 12.23
CA TYR A 266 1.63 -6.10 13.64
C TYR A 266 1.31 -7.59 13.81
N ALA A 267 0.25 -8.08 13.16
CA ALA A 267 -0.18 -9.47 13.27
C ALA A 267 0.78 -10.47 12.62
N TYR A 268 1.45 -10.09 11.54
CA TYR A 268 2.31 -10.98 10.75
C TYR A 268 3.45 -11.60 11.55
N ARG A 269 3.68 -12.92 11.38
CA ARG A 269 4.73 -13.68 12.09
C ARG A 269 5.81 -14.19 11.16
N LYS A 270 6.11 -13.46 10.08
CA LYS A 270 7.18 -13.82 9.11
C LYS A 270 6.91 -15.12 8.35
N GLN A 271 5.65 -15.51 8.18
CA GLN A 271 5.29 -16.67 7.37
C GLN A 271 5.72 -16.48 5.91
N THR A 272 6.32 -17.51 5.32
CA THR A 272 6.75 -17.50 3.90
C THR A 272 5.64 -17.85 2.92
N ASN A 273 4.52 -18.39 3.42
CA ASN A 273 3.35 -18.78 2.63
C ASN A 273 2.24 -17.73 2.80
N VAL A 274 1.70 -17.23 1.69
CA VAL A 274 0.69 -16.16 1.65
C VAL A 274 -0.62 -16.59 2.29
N LEU A 275 -1.07 -17.84 2.08
CA LEU A 275 -2.30 -18.33 2.71
C LEU A 275 -2.16 -18.37 4.23
N GLU A 276 -1.07 -18.95 4.73
CA GLU A 276 -0.82 -19.05 6.17
C GLU A 276 -0.64 -17.66 6.80
N ALA A 277 0.05 -16.75 6.09
CA ALA A 277 0.18 -15.36 6.49
C ALA A 277 -1.19 -14.67 6.56
N LEU A 278 -2.03 -14.82 5.52
CA LEU A 278 -3.33 -14.18 5.43
C LEU A 278 -4.26 -14.63 6.55
N VAL A 279 -4.39 -15.95 6.76
CA VAL A 279 -5.26 -16.52 7.80
C VAL A 279 -4.80 -16.05 9.19
N ASP A 280 -3.51 -16.13 9.49
CA ASP A 280 -2.99 -15.70 10.79
C ASP A 280 -3.15 -14.19 11.02
N VAL A 281 -2.99 -13.40 9.96
CA VAL A 281 -3.14 -11.94 10.02
C VAL A 281 -4.58 -11.56 10.30
N ILE A 282 -5.55 -12.07 9.53
CA ILE A 282 -6.96 -11.70 9.75
C ILE A 282 -7.44 -12.17 11.12
N ASP A 283 -6.99 -13.32 11.61
CA ASP A 283 -7.40 -13.86 12.92
C ASP A 283 -6.89 -13.04 14.11
N ARG A 284 -5.82 -12.26 13.95
CA ARG A 284 -5.11 -11.61 15.06
C ARG A 284 -5.01 -10.10 14.96
N MET A 285 -5.27 -9.50 13.80
CA MET A 285 -5.00 -8.07 13.59
C MET A 285 -5.83 -7.15 14.50
N ASP A 286 -7.02 -7.56 14.92
CA ASP A 286 -7.86 -6.83 15.86
C ASP A 286 -7.29 -6.76 17.29
N LEU A 287 -6.43 -7.72 17.67
CA LEU A 287 -5.75 -7.73 18.97
C LEU A 287 -4.80 -6.54 19.15
N PHE A 288 -4.41 -5.89 18.05
CA PHE A 288 -3.53 -4.71 18.06
C PHE A 288 -4.30 -3.38 18.08
N ILE A 289 -5.63 -3.43 18.16
CA ILE A 289 -6.46 -2.24 18.38
C ILE A 289 -6.60 -2.04 19.89
N LYS A 290 -5.88 -1.05 20.41
CA LYS A 290 -5.86 -0.72 21.83
C LYS A 290 -7.09 0.10 22.22
N THR A 291 -7.54 -0.04 23.45
CA THR A 291 -8.47 0.90 24.08
C THR A 291 -7.67 1.76 25.05
N LYS A 292 -7.65 3.07 24.82
CA LYS A 292 -6.96 4.06 25.67
C LYS A 292 -7.99 4.97 26.32
N GLN A 293 -7.60 5.62 27.41
CA GLN A 293 -8.40 6.63 28.07
C GLN A 293 -7.79 8.01 27.78
N ASP A 294 -8.62 8.96 27.37
CA ASP A 294 -8.25 10.36 27.25
C ASP A 294 -7.99 10.93 28.66
N PRO A 295 -6.77 11.41 28.96
CA PRO A 295 -6.43 11.87 30.31
C PRO A 295 -7.16 13.16 30.70
N TYR A 296 -7.69 13.92 29.73
CA TYR A 296 -8.39 15.19 29.97
C TYR A 296 -9.90 14.98 30.08
N THR A 297 -10.50 14.21 29.16
CA THR A 297 -11.95 13.98 29.17
C THR A 297 -12.37 12.75 29.96
N GLY A 298 -11.45 11.82 30.22
CA GLY A 298 -11.72 10.53 30.85
C GLY A 298 -12.42 9.52 29.93
N GLU A 299 -12.69 9.88 28.67
CA GLU A 299 -13.38 9.02 27.71
C GLU A 299 -12.46 7.94 27.14
N TYR A 300 -13.01 6.76 26.89
CA TYR A 300 -12.28 5.68 26.22
C TYR A 300 -12.38 5.81 24.71
N PHE A 301 -11.26 5.59 24.02
CA PHE A 301 -11.20 5.60 22.57
C PHE A 301 -10.32 4.46 22.03
N ARG A 302 -10.56 4.11 20.76
CA ARG A 302 -9.81 3.06 20.07
C ARG A 302 -8.59 3.66 19.40
N CYS A 303 -7.47 2.96 19.53
CA CYS A 303 -6.18 3.45 19.10
C CYS A 303 -5.43 2.41 18.27
N VAL A 304 -5.03 2.81 17.07
CA VAL A 304 -4.06 2.10 16.22
C VAL A 304 -2.82 2.97 16.17
N GLU A 305 -1.84 2.65 16.99
CA GLU A 305 -0.61 3.44 17.15
C GLU A 305 0.26 3.37 15.90
N ASN A 306 0.80 4.51 15.48
CA ASN A 306 1.90 4.52 14.53
C ASN A 306 3.16 3.92 15.20
N PRO A 307 3.71 2.81 14.69
CA PRO A 307 4.87 2.12 15.27
C PRO A 307 6.16 2.94 15.36
N VAL A 308 6.23 4.08 14.68
CA VAL A 308 7.39 4.98 14.67
C VAL A 308 7.08 6.37 15.19
N ASN A 309 5.87 6.58 15.71
CA ASN A 309 5.42 7.84 16.29
C ASN A 309 4.24 7.58 17.25
N ASP A 310 4.53 7.32 18.53
CA ASP A 310 3.52 6.95 19.53
C ASP A 310 2.46 8.04 19.79
N CYS A 311 2.71 9.28 19.35
CA CYS A 311 1.76 10.39 19.41
C CYS A 311 0.67 10.32 18.32
N GLU A 312 0.86 9.53 17.27
CA GLU A 312 -0.07 9.44 16.14
C GLU A 312 -0.99 8.21 16.26
N ASN A 313 -2.29 8.47 16.21
CA ASN A 313 -3.33 7.44 16.18
C ASN A 313 -3.94 7.38 14.78
N PHE A 314 -3.69 6.30 14.03
CA PHE A 314 -4.28 6.12 12.69
C PHE A 314 -5.81 5.90 12.72
N ALA A 315 -6.39 5.65 13.89
CA ALA A 315 -7.82 5.51 14.09
C ALA A 315 -8.45 6.75 14.77
N ASP A 316 -7.78 7.91 14.72
CA ASP A 316 -8.27 9.20 15.23
C ASP A 316 -9.74 9.49 14.83
N LYS A 317 -10.05 9.32 13.56
CA LYS A 317 -11.38 9.58 12.99
C LYS A 317 -12.48 8.61 13.44
N TRP A 318 -12.14 7.53 14.15
CA TRP A 318 -13.16 6.62 14.70
C TRP A 318 -13.93 7.27 15.84
N ARG A 319 -13.28 8.17 16.61
CA ARG A 319 -13.93 8.93 17.69
C ARG A 319 -14.95 9.94 17.13
N GLU A 320 -14.64 10.55 16.00
CA GLU A 320 -15.52 11.50 15.30
C GLU A 320 -16.66 10.80 14.57
N THR A 321 -16.40 9.60 14.01
CA THR A 321 -17.35 8.87 13.17
C THR A 321 -17.39 7.39 13.57
N GLN A 322 -18.26 7.04 14.51
CA GLN A 322 -18.39 5.67 15.04
C GLN A 322 -18.65 4.60 13.95
N ALA A 323 -19.26 4.99 12.83
CA ALA A 323 -19.47 4.12 11.67
C ALA A 323 -18.16 3.56 11.10
N LYS A 324 -17.04 4.29 11.19
CA LYS A 324 -15.73 3.87 10.66
C LYS A 324 -15.16 2.67 11.43
N GLU A 325 -15.24 2.68 12.77
CA GLU A 325 -14.85 1.52 13.58
C GLU A 325 -15.74 0.31 13.25
N LYS A 326 -17.06 0.53 13.23
CA LYS A 326 -18.01 -0.54 12.94
C LYS A 326 -17.75 -1.16 11.56
N LYS A 327 -17.53 -0.35 10.53
CA LYS A 327 -17.20 -0.81 9.18
C LYS A 327 -15.90 -1.59 9.14
N PHE A 328 -14.87 -1.20 9.90
CA PHE A 328 -13.66 -1.99 10.03
C PHE A 328 -13.93 -3.38 10.62
N MET A 329 -14.67 -3.45 11.73
CA MET A 329 -14.98 -4.72 12.38
C MET A 329 -15.87 -5.63 11.53
N ASP A 330 -16.88 -5.05 10.88
CA ASP A 330 -17.76 -5.76 9.94
C ASP A 330 -16.97 -6.32 8.74
N TRP A 331 -16.04 -5.52 8.20
CA TRP A 331 -15.15 -5.96 7.12
C TRP A 331 -14.20 -7.07 7.55
N LEU A 332 -13.61 -6.96 8.75
CA LEU A 332 -12.73 -8.01 9.27
C LEU A 332 -13.48 -9.33 9.47
N LYS A 333 -14.72 -9.27 9.96
CA LYS A 333 -15.60 -10.44 10.04
C LYS A 333 -15.88 -11.01 8.64
N LYS A 334 -16.24 -10.16 7.68
CA LYS A 334 -16.56 -10.58 6.32
C LYS A 334 -15.37 -11.24 5.61
N VAL A 335 -14.16 -10.68 5.70
CA VAL A 335 -12.98 -11.28 5.05
C VAL A 335 -12.63 -12.64 5.68
N LYS A 336 -12.81 -12.82 6.99
CA LYS A 336 -12.66 -14.13 7.65
C LYS A 336 -13.65 -15.15 7.09
N GLU A 337 -14.92 -14.76 6.98
CA GLU A 337 -15.97 -15.61 6.43
C GLU A 337 -15.71 -15.97 4.96
N ASP A 338 -15.36 -15.00 4.12
CA ASP A 338 -15.13 -15.21 2.69
C ASP A 338 -13.90 -16.10 2.43
N ILE A 339 -12.80 -15.93 3.18
CA ILE A 339 -11.63 -16.81 3.10
C ILE A 339 -11.94 -18.21 3.64
N SER A 340 -12.66 -18.33 4.75
CA SER A 340 -13.09 -19.62 5.29
C SER A 340 -13.99 -20.36 4.28
N ASN A 341 -14.97 -19.66 3.70
CA ASN A 341 -15.88 -20.22 2.71
C ASN A 341 -15.16 -20.68 1.45
N ALA A 342 -14.16 -19.94 0.97
CA ALA A 342 -13.35 -20.33 -0.18
C ALA A 342 -12.52 -21.59 0.13
N THR A 343 -11.87 -21.64 1.29
CA THR A 343 -10.94 -22.73 1.66
C THR A 343 -11.62 -24.09 1.88
N ILE A 344 -12.92 -24.10 2.20
CA ILE A 344 -13.70 -25.35 2.31
C ILE A 344 -14.20 -25.87 0.96
N GLN A 345 -14.20 -25.05 -0.11
CA GLN A 345 -14.68 -25.48 -1.42
C GLN A 345 -13.81 -26.59 -2.02
N ARG A 346 -14.42 -27.40 -2.87
CA ARG A 346 -13.76 -28.47 -3.62
C ARG A 346 -13.96 -28.27 -5.12
N GLY A 347 -12.90 -28.51 -5.90
CA GLY A 347 -12.88 -28.27 -7.33
C GLY A 347 -12.57 -26.81 -7.67
N SER A 348 -11.80 -26.61 -8.75
CA SER A 348 -11.34 -25.28 -9.18
C SER A 348 -12.48 -24.31 -9.45
N GLN A 349 -13.57 -24.79 -10.06
CA GLN A 349 -14.74 -23.96 -10.40
C GLN A 349 -15.41 -23.36 -9.15
N ASN A 350 -15.63 -24.16 -8.11
CA ASN A 350 -16.27 -23.70 -6.88
C ASN A 350 -15.37 -22.74 -6.10
N ILE A 351 -14.06 -23.00 -6.08
CA ILE A 351 -13.08 -22.09 -5.49
C ILE A 351 -13.08 -20.75 -6.24
N MET A 352 -13.07 -20.79 -7.58
CA MET A 352 -13.12 -19.60 -8.42
C MET A 352 -14.39 -18.79 -8.16
N GLU A 353 -15.56 -19.42 -8.16
CA GLU A 353 -16.83 -18.73 -7.89
C GLU A 353 -16.84 -18.08 -6.49
N SER A 354 -16.36 -18.79 -5.47
CA SER A 354 -16.28 -18.26 -4.11
C SER A 354 -15.35 -17.05 -4.02
N LEU A 355 -14.18 -17.11 -4.65
CA LEU A 355 -13.22 -16.01 -4.62
C LEU A 355 -13.69 -14.82 -5.49
N SER A 356 -14.37 -15.06 -6.62
CA SER A 356 -14.93 -14.01 -7.46
C SER A 356 -15.91 -13.11 -6.70
N LYS A 357 -16.72 -13.69 -5.80
CA LYS A 357 -17.64 -12.94 -4.93
C LYS A 357 -16.91 -12.01 -3.95
N ALA A 358 -15.71 -12.40 -3.50
CA ALA A 358 -14.95 -11.66 -2.50
C ALA A 358 -13.96 -10.63 -3.09
N PHE A 359 -13.35 -10.96 -4.24
CA PHE A 359 -12.26 -10.18 -4.85
C PHE A 359 -12.59 -9.60 -6.23
N GLY A 360 -13.77 -9.90 -6.76
CA GLY A 360 -14.21 -9.44 -8.07
C GLY A 360 -13.88 -10.45 -9.17
N GLU A 361 -14.88 -10.71 -10.01
CA GLU A 361 -14.82 -11.71 -11.08
C GLU A 361 -13.71 -11.49 -12.11
N PRO A 362 -13.43 -10.27 -12.60
CA PRO A 362 -12.40 -10.08 -13.63
C PRO A 362 -11.01 -10.56 -13.19
N GLU A 363 -10.58 -10.17 -11.99
CA GLU A 363 -9.23 -10.51 -11.51
C GLU A 363 -9.11 -11.97 -11.10
N ILE A 364 -10.17 -12.57 -10.56
CA ILE A 364 -10.18 -14.00 -10.25
C ILE A 364 -10.20 -14.84 -11.52
N THR A 365 -11.00 -14.47 -12.53
CA THR A 365 -11.00 -15.16 -13.83
C THR A 365 -9.61 -15.12 -14.48
N LYS A 366 -8.96 -13.96 -14.43
CA LYS A 366 -7.58 -13.79 -14.91
C LYS A 366 -6.58 -14.62 -14.12
N THR A 367 -6.72 -14.68 -12.79
CA THR A 367 -5.90 -15.50 -11.89
C THR A 367 -5.93 -16.97 -12.30
N PHE A 368 -7.14 -17.54 -12.42
CA PHE A 368 -7.31 -18.95 -12.81
C PHE A 368 -6.88 -19.21 -14.25
N SER A 369 -7.09 -18.26 -15.16
CA SER A 369 -6.61 -18.34 -16.55
C SER A 369 -5.07 -18.40 -16.60
N ASN A 370 -4.38 -17.58 -15.82
CA ASN A 370 -2.92 -17.58 -15.75
C ASN A 370 -2.38 -18.90 -15.20
N ILE A 371 -2.98 -19.44 -14.13
CA ILE A 371 -2.62 -20.75 -13.57
C ILE A 371 -2.85 -21.85 -14.61
N GLY A 372 -4.00 -21.86 -15.29
CA GLY A 372 -4.32 -22.82 -16.34
C GLY A 372 -3.34 -22.77 -17.52
N ASN A 373 -2.97 -21.57 -17.98
CA ASN A 373 -1.97 -21.38 -19.04
C ASN A 373 -0.59 -21.88 -18.62
N ARG A 374 -0.16 -21.61 -17.37
CA ARG A 374 1.10 -22.15 -16.82
C ARG A 374 1.08 -23.69 -16.79
N ALA A 375 -0.02 -24.28 -16.35
CA ALA A 375 -0.20 -25.74 -16.35
C ALA A 375 -0.13 -26.33 -17.77
N LYS A 376 -0.76 -25.68 -18.76
CA LYS A 376 -0.71 -26.09 -20.16
C LYS A 376 0.72 -26.06 -20.71
N LEU A 377 1.46 -24.97 -20.51
CA LEU A 377 2.86 -24.85 -20.94
C LEU A 377 3.76 -25.92 -20.30
N LEU A 378 3.58 -26.18 -19.01
CA LEU A 378 4.30 -27.28 -18.34
C LEU A 378 3.97 -28.64 -18.97
N THR A 379 2.73 -28.83 -19.41
CA THR A 379 2.29 -30.10 -20.03
C THR A 379 2.95 -30.29 -21.38
N GLU A 380 2.97 -29.23 -22.21
CA GLU A 380 3.63 -29.21 -23.51
C GLU A 380 5.14 -29.48 -23.39
N GLN A 381 5.77 -29.04 -22.30
CA GLN A 381 7.18 -29.27 -21.99
C GLN A 381 7.47 -30.63 -21.32
N GLY A 382 6.43 -31.46 -21.08
CA GLY A 382 6.57 -32.73 -20.35
C GLY A 382 6.94 -32.57 -18.87
N ALA A 383 6.85 -31.36 -18.34
CA ALA A 383 7.20 -30.99 -16.97
C ALA A 383 5.98 -30.91 -16.04
N ASN A 384 4.75 -30.97 -16.56
CA ASN A 384 3.55 -30.98 -15.74
C ASN A 384 3.39 -32.35 -15.07
N ARG A 385 3.56 -32.38 -13.75
CA ARG A 385 3.40 -33.60 -12.94
C ARG A 385 2.14 -33.46 -12.11
N PHE A 386 1.24 -34.44 -12.16
CA PHE A 386 -0.09 -34.35 -11.53
C PHE A 386 -0.36 -35.52 -10.60
N ASP A 387 -0.71 -35.21 -9.36
CA ASP A 387 -1.09 -36.23 -8.39
C ASP A 387 -2.57 -36.58 -8.55
N VAL A 388 -2.82 -37.82 -8.98
CA VAL A 388 -4.15 -38.35 -9.32
C VAL A 388 -5.06 -38.46 -8.08
N LYS A 389 -4.51 -38.56 -6.86
CA LYS A 389 -5.31 -38.59 -5.62
C LYS A 389 -5.67 -37.19 -5.14
N ALA A 390 -4.81 -36.21 -5.41
CA ALA A 390 -4.94 -34.82 -4.96
C ALA A 390 -5.72 -33.93 -5.93
N GLY A 391 -5.69 -34.26 -7.23
CA GLY A 391 -6.26 -33.44 -8.29
C GLY A 391 -5.49 -32.17 -8.60
N ILE A 392 -4.19 -32.09 -8.26
CA ILE A 392 -3.32 -30.91 -8.50
C ILE A 392 -1.90 -31.27 -8.96
N ILE A 393 -1.17 -30.24 -9.40
CA ILE A 393 0.20 -30.32 -9.92
C ILE A 393 1.20 -30.48 -8.77
N ALA A 394 1.99 -31.56 -8.77
CA ALA A 394 2.97 -31.87 -7.73
C ALA A 394 4.24 -32.53 -8.31
N GLY A 395 5.41 -32.06 -7.89
CA GLY A 395 6.72 -32.48 -8.43
C GLY A 395 7.06 -33.97 -8.25
N ALA A 396 6.39 -34.70 -7.37
CA ALA A 396 6.59 -36.14 -7.13
C ALA A 396 5.65 -37.05 -7.94
N ALA A 397 4.80 -36.48 -8.81
CA ALA A 397 3.72 -37.22 -9.46
C ALA A 397 3.99 -37.57 -10.93
N ASN A 398 3.10 -38.36 -11.52
CA ASN A 398 3.20 -38.79 -12.92
C ASN A 398 3.10 -37.59 -13.87
N ALA A 399 3.94 -37.57 -14.90
CA ALA A 399 3.88 -36.53 -15.93
C ALA A 399 2.56 -36.63 -16.71
N ILE A 400 1.83 -35.53 -16.83
CA ILE A 400 0.69 -35.43 -17.73
C ILE A 400 1.24 -35.42 -19.15
N LYS A 401 0.78 -36.38 -19.96
CA LYS A 401 1.12 -36.42 -21.38
C LYS A 401 0.44 -35.27 -22.12
N PRO A 402 1.13 -34.61 -23.06
CA PRO A 402 0.49 -33.69 -24.00
C PRO A 402 -0.67 -34.38 -24.72
N HIS A 403 -1.81 -33.69 -24.84
CA HIS A 403 -2.90 -34.18 -25.69
C HIS A 403 -2.48 -34.07 -27.16
N SER A 404 -2.30 -35.20 -27.83
CA SER A 404 -2.26 -35.26 -29.29
C SER A 404 -3.69 -35.37 -29.81
N PHE A 405 -4.19 -34.34 -30.51
CA PHE A 405 -5.53 -34.33 -31.12
C PHE A 405 -5.60 -35.16 -32.41
N TYR A 406 -4.81 -36.22 -32.50
CA TYR A 406 -4.96 -37.25 -33.53
C TYR A 406 -5.64 -38.42 -32.86
N GLY A 407 -6.93 -38.59 -33.14
CA GLY A 407 -7.59 -39.87 -32.89
C GLY A 407 -6.76 -40.95 -33.57
N THR A 408 -6.37 -41.97 -32.83
CA THR A 408 -5.81 -43.18 -33.40
C THR A 408 -6.88 -43.77 -34.32
N GLU A 409 -6.67 -43.68 -35.63
CA GLU A 409 -7.24 -44.67 -36.54
C GLU A 409 -6.50 -45.97 -36.25
N ASP A 410 -7.13 -46.85 -35.48
CA ASP A 410 -6.95 -48.30 -35.53
C ASP A 410 -8.21 -48.98 -34.97
#